data_AF-A0A925Q5T5-F1
#
_entry.id   AF-A0A925Q5T5-F1
#
_cell.length_a   1.000
_cell.length_b   1.000
_cell.length_c   1.000
_cell.angle_alpha   90.00
_cell.angle_beta   90.00
_cell.angle_gamma   90.00
#
_symmetry.space_group_name_H-M   'P 1'
#
loop_
_entity.id
_entity.type
_entity.pdbx_description
1 polymer ?
#
loop_
_entity_poly.entity_id
_entity_poly.type
_entity_poly.pdbx_seq_one_letter_code
_entity_poly.pdbx_strand_id
1 'polypeptide(L)'
;MKRGALSGLAAVLVSMPPVVLSQTAAPDWISLQDGKSLAGWKTPERPEAWVVEDGMFVSVGDRSHLFYVGKVAKHDFHNFELSLDVMTSPGANSGVYVHTKWQGPGWPAAGYELQVINSNPPSEKMNEYVEHKMTGSVYAVRNTYVAPAKDNEWFNYRIRVVGKTIQTFVDDKLVAEYAEAANAPRAADKKGRLLGSGTFALQAHDPASVVKYRNIRVKLLPDDAAPPSGLVPIADRELDELVGWASDANIPLIDLGLSAPSGDATAFWSDVRRHGLTLGSELPAGALANYPASVLVVVDGSSPPNVDLLKAAKAAGAKVAFSGGGASSVDPARLKARLQAVKSAELGWKDFWVPGKN
;
A
#
# COMPACT_ATOMS: atom_id res chain seq x y z
N MET A 1 -28.60 -39.26 80.51
CA MET A 1 -29.22 -38.06 79.88
C MET A 1 -28.14 -37.04 79.59
N LYS A 2 -27.83 -36.81 78.30
CA LYS A 2 -27.37 -35.52 77.72
C LYS A 2 -27.16 -35.77 76.22
N ARG A 3 -28.03 -35.17 75.41
CA ARG A 3 -28.00 -35.18 73.94
C ARG A 3 -26.99 -34.13 73.47
N GLY A 4 -26.04 -34.52 72.64
CA GLY A 4 -25.19 -33.60 71.87
C GLY A 4 -25.72 -33.48 70.45
N ALA A 5 -26.12 -32.27 70.07
CA ALA A 5 -26.64 -31.95 68.73
C ALA A 5 -25.48 -31.68 67.76
N LEU A 6 -25.47 -32.33 66.60
CA LEU A 6 -24.67 -31.90 65.45
C LEU A 6 -25.53 -31.00 64.57
N SER A 7 -25.15 -29.73 64.49
CA SER A 7 -25.71 -28.76 63.54
C SER A 7 -25.07 -28.96 62.17
N GLY A 8 -25.86 -29.38 61.17
CA GLY A 8 -25.45 -29.43 59.78
C GLY A 8 -25.47 -28.03 59.15
N LEU A 9 -24.34 -27.58 58.63
CA LEU A 9 -24.24 -26.37 57.81
C LEU A 9 -24.75 -26.70 56.39
N ALA A 10 -25.87 -26.12 55.98
CA ALA A 10 -26.33 -26.18 54.59
C ALA A 10 -25.62 -25.09 53.78
N ALA A 11 -24.75 -25.50 52.85
CA ALA A 11 -24.14 -24.59 51.88
C ALA A 11 -25.17 -24.25 50.79
N VAL A 12 -25.59 -22.99 50.71
CA VAL A 12 -26.41 -22.48 49.61
C VAL A 12 -25.51 -22.18 48.42
N LEU A 13 -25.53 -23.06 47.42
CA LEU A 13 -24.92 -22.81 46.11
C LEU A 13 -25.80 -21.83 45.33
N VAL A 14 -25.37 -20.57 45.24
CA VAL A 14 -25.96 -19.58 44.33
C VAL A 14 -25.46 -19.89 42.92
N SER A 15 -26.32 -20.50 42.11
CA SER A 15 -26.09 -20.67 40.68
C SER A 15 -26.22 -19.31 39.99
N MET A 16 -25.11 -18.72 39.55
CA MET A 16 -25.17 -17.57 38.64
C MET A 16 -25.43 -18.07 37.21
N PRO A 17 -26.37 -17.45 36.47
CA PRO A 17 -26.60 -17.82 35.08
C PRO A 17 -25.35 -17.54 34.24
N PRO A 18 -25.04 -18.38 33.22
CA PRO A 18 -23.92 -18.14 32.35
C PRO A 18 -24.11 -16.81 31.61
N VAL A 19 -23.10 -15.93 31.72
CA VAL A 19 -22.98 -14.76 30.85
C VAL A 19 -22.71 -15.28 29.44
N VAL A 20 -23.74 -15.25 28.59
CA VAL A 20 -23.59 -15.51 27.16
C VAL A 20 -22.90 -14.29 26.56
N LEU A 21 -21.58 -14.37 26.40
CA LEU A 21 -20.86 -13.46 25.52
C LEU A 21 -21.41 -13.71 24.11
N SER A 22 -22.19 -12.76 23.59
CA SER A 22 -22.59 -12.75 22.19
C SER A 22 -21.33 -12.60 21.35
N GLN A 23 -20.80 -13.71 20.88
CA GLN A 23 -19.75 -13.75 19.88
C GLN A 23 -20.42 -13.28 18.59
N THR A 24 -20.39 -11.99 18.31
CA THR A 24 -20.82 -11.44 17.02
C THR A 24 -20.06 -12.21 15.94
N ALA A 25 -20.77 -13.02 15.16
CA ALA A 25 -20.19 -13.69 14.00
C ALA A 25 -19.44 -12.66 13.17
N ALA A 26 -18.18 -12.96 12.82
CA ALA A 26 -17.41 -12.07 11.98
C ALA A 26 -18.22 -11.80 10.69
N PRO A 27 -18.35 -10.54 10.24
CA PRO A 27 -19.18 -10.24 9.08
C PRO A 27 -18.73 -11.05 7.86
N ASP A 28 -19.71 -11.65 7.18
CA ASP A 28 -19.47 -12.48 5.99
C ASP A 28 -18.96 -11.63 4.82
N TRP A 29 -18.16 -12.24 3.96
CA TRP A 29 -17.72 -11.62 2.71
C TRP A 29 -18.88 -11.51 1.72
N ILE A 30 -19.11 -10.31 1.20
CA ILE A 30 -20.16 -9.99 0.23
C ILE A 30 -19.52 -9.86 -1.15
N SER A 31 -19.96 -10.68 -2.12
CA SER A 31 -19.49 -10.55 -3.51
C SER A 31 -19.96 -9.23 -4.13
N LEU A 32 -19.06 -8.56 -4.83
CA LEU A 32 -19.33 -7.38 -5.65
C LEU A 32 -19.40 -7.72 -7.15
N GLN A 33 -19.24 -8.99 -7.51
CA GLN A 33 -19.22 -9.50 -8.87
C GLN A 33 -20.21 -10.68 -9.01
N ASP A 34 -20.96 -10.73 -10.11
CA ASP A 34 -21.91 -11.82 -10.40
C ASP A 34 -21.32 -12.92 -11.32
N GLY A 35 -20.11 -12.70 -11.84
CA GLY A 35 -19.42 -13.59 -12.77
C GLY A 35 -20.02 -13.64 -14.18
N LYS A 36 -20.92 -12.72 -14.53
CA LYS A 36 -21.66 -12.73 -15.80
C LYS A 36 -21.72 -11.38 -16.48
N SER A 37 -21.67 -10.30 -15.71
CA SER A 37 -21.86 -8.95 -16.21
C SER A 37 -21.13 -7.91 -15.34
N LEU A 38 -21.12 -6.66 -15.78
CA LEU A 38 -20.67 -5.52 -14.97
C LEU A 38 -21.81 -4.98 -14.06
N ALA A 39 -22.81 -5.80 -13.71
CA ALA A 39 -23.92 -5.34 -12.86
C ALA A 39 -23.41 -4.77 -11.52
N GLY A 40 -23.88 -3.57 -11.18
CA GLY A 40 -23.39 -2.84 -10.01
C GLY A 40 -22.09 -2.07 -10.25
N TRP A 41 -21.55 -2.07 -11.46
CA TRP A 41 -20.37 -1.29 -11.86
C TRP A 41 -20.70 -0.39 -13.05
N LYS A 42 -20.07 0.79 -13.10
CA LYS A 42 -20.22 1.74 -14.21
C LYS A 42 -18.89 2.40 -14.51
N THR A 43 -18.71 2.85 -15.75
CA THR A 43 -17.58 3.68 -16.13
C THR A 43 -18.07 4.94 -16.84
N PRO A 44 -17.46 6.12 -16.59
CA PRO A 44 -17.84 7.36 -17.25
C PRO A 44 -17.17 7.54 -18.63
N GLU A 45 -16.15 6.74 -18.95
CA GLU A 45 -15.40 6.82 -20.19
C GLU A 45 -14.98 5.43 -20.67
N ARG A 46 -14.98 5.23 -22.00
CA ARG A 46 -14.43 4.03 -22.64
C ARG A 46 -14.95 2.69 -22.07
N PRO A 47 -16.27 2.42 -22.15
CA PRO A 47 -16.83 1.14 -21.70
C PRO A 47 -16.21 -0.09 -22.38
N GLU A 48 -15.67 0.07 -23.59
CA GLU A 48 -14.92 -0.96 -24.31
C GLU A 48 -13.63 -1.40 -23.60
N ALA A 49 -13.13 -0.62 -22.65
CA ALA A 49 -11.98 -0.97 -21.81
C ALA A 49 -12.29 -2.10 -20.81
N TRP A 50 -13.56 -2.47 -20.62
CA TRP A 50 -14.00 -3.41 -19.61
C TRP A 50 -14.75 -4.59 -20.24
N VAL A 51 -14.09 -5.74 -20.26
CA VAL A 51 -14.62 -6.99 -20.81
C VAL A 51 -14.94 -7.94 -19.67
N VAL A 52 -16.03 -8.72 -19.82
CA VAL A 52 -16.32 -9.86 -18.94
C VAL A 52 -15.97 -11.13 -19.69
N GLU A 53 -15.02 -11.91 -19.17
CA GLU A 53 -14.52 -13.14 -19.78
C GLU A 53 -14.39 -14.21 -18.70
N ASP A 54 -15.01 -15.38 -18.88
CA ASP A 54 -15.01 -16.50 -17.92
C ASP A 54 -15.24 -16.10 -16.44
N GLY A 55 -16.15 -15.15 -16.24
CA GLY A 55 -16.50 -14.61 -14.92
C GLY A 55 -15.50 -13.63 -14.30
N MET A 56 -14.50 -13.19 -15.07
CA MET A 56 -13.51 -12.17 -14.69
C MET A 56 -13.90 -10.81 -15.26
N PHE A 57 -13.50 -9.73 -14.60
CA PHE A 57 -13.40 -8.42 -15.23
C PHE A 57 -12.00 -8.29 -15.81
N VAL A 58 -11.92 -7.94 -17.09
CA VAL A 58 -10.66 -7.75 -17.82
C VAL A 58 -10.59 -6.30 -18.25
N SER A 59 -9.56 -5.60 -17.80
CA SER A 59 -9.22 -4.25 -18.25
C SER A 59 -8.32 -4.32 -19.48
N VAL A 60 -8.62 -3.49 -20.48
CA VAL A 60 -7.87 -3.35 -21.75
C VAL A 60 -7.94 -1.91 -22.25
N GLY A 61 -7.05 -1.55 -23.18
CA GLY A 61 -7.18 -0.29 -23.92
C GLY A 61 -6.77 0.95 -23.12
N ASP A 62 -7.19 2.13 -23.60
CA ASP A 62 -6.85 3.41 -22.99
C ASP A 62 -7.45 3.60 -21.59
N ARG A 63 -6.99 4.64 -20.88
CA ARG A 63 -7.45 5.00 -19.53
C ARG A 63 -8.98 4.95 -19.38
N SER A 64 -9.44 4.18 -18.40
CA SER A 64 -10.82 4.14 -17.93
C SER A 64 -10.86 3.73 -16.46
N HIS A 65 -11.95 4.07 -15.76
CA HIS A 65 -12.18 3.64 -14.39
C HIS A 65 -13.56 3.00 -14.24
N LEU A 66 -13.60 1.79 -13.69
CA LEU A 66 -14.83 1.05 -13.43
C LEU A 66 -15.19 1.20 -11.95
N PHE A 67 -16.17 2.05 -11.66
CA PHE A 67 -16.63 2.38 -10.32
C PHE A 67 -17.73 1.44 -9.87
N TYR A 68 -17.67 1.01 -8.61
CA TYR A 68 -18.79 0.33 -7.98
C TYR A 68 -19.90 1.34 -7.69
N VAL A 69 -21.12 1.04 -8.12
CA VAL A 69 -22.35 1.81 -7.89
C VAL A 69 -23.50 0.90 -7.48
N GLY A 70 -23.18 -0.30 -7.00
CA GLY A 70 -24.13 -1.33 -6.63
C GLY A 70 -24.84 -1.05 -5.30
N LYS A 71 -25.59 -2.06 -4.84
CA LYS A 71 -26.47 -1.94 -3.67
C LYS A 71 -25.74 -2.15 -2.33
N VAL A 72 -24.61 -2.86 -2.31
CA VAL A 72 -23.89 -3.18 -1.07
C VAL A 72 -23.41 -1.89 -0.43
N ALA A 73 -23.73 -1.70 0.85
CA ALA A 73 -23.46 -0.47 1.62
C ALA A 73 -23.90 0.83 0.90
N LYS A 74 -24.88 0.76 -0.02
CA LYS A 74 -25.24 1.88 -0.91
C LYS A 74 -23.99 2.50 -1.57
N HIS A 75 -23.02 1.67 -1.95
CA HIS A 75 -21.72 2.05 -2.55
C HIS A 75 -20.94 3.13 -1.77
N ASP A 76 -21.19 3.26 -0.45
CA ASP A 76 -20.50 4.18 0.43
C ASP A 76 -19.91 3.38 1.60
N PHE A 77 -18.63 3.03 1.47
CA PHE A 77 -17.90 2.20 2.41
C PHE A 77 -17.08 3.08 3.35
N HIS A 78 -17.13 2.80 4.65
CA HIS A 78 -16.37 3.48 5.70
C HIS A 78 -15.20 2.60 6.20
N ASN A 79 -15.52 1.56 6.96
CA ASN A 79 -14.55 0.57 7.42
C ASN A 79 -14.82 -0.76 6.70
N PHE A 80 -13.79 -1.35 6.10
CA PHE A 80 -13.95 -2.57 5.32
C PHE A 80 -12.63 -3.32 5.14
N GLU A 81 -12.75 -4.60 4.78
CA GLU A 81 -11.72 -5.34 4.05
C GLU A 81 -12.25 -5.61 2.64
N LEU A 82 -11.52 -5.18 1.62
CA LEU A 82 -11.75 -5.49 0.21
C LEU A 82 -10.76 -6.57 -0.19
N SER A 83 -11.21 -7.62 -0.86
CA SER A 83 -10.36 -8.69 -1.38
C SER A 83 -10.75 -8.97 -2.82
N LEU A 84 -9.74 -9.14 -3.67
CA LEU A 84 -9.88 -9.46 -5.08
C LEU A 84 -8.68 -10.30 -5.51
N ASP A 85 -8.90 -11.26 -6.40
CA ASP A 85 -7.80 -11.95 -7.06
C ASP A 85 -7.44 -11.17 -8.32
N VAL A 86 -6.15 -10.95 -8.53
CA VAL A 86 -5.61 -10.11 -9.59
C VAL A 86 -4.57 -10.89 -10.39
N MET A 87 -4.53 -10.66 -11.70
CA MET A 87 -3.47 -11.13 -12.58
C MET A 87 -3.10 -10.03 -13.56
N THR A 88 -1.82 -9.70 -13.65
CA THR A 88 -1.26 -8.71 -14.57
C THR A 88 -0.61 -9.41 -15.76
N SER A 89 -0.71 -8.82 -16.95
CA SER A 89 0.20 -9.13 -18.05
C SER A 89 1.54 -8.40 -17.85
N PRO A 90 2.65 -8.84 -18.48
CA PRO A 90 3.95 -8.18 -18.35
C PRO A 90 3.90 -6.69 -18.70
N GLY A 91 4.37 -5.85 -17.77
CA GLY A 91 4.39 -4.40 -17.91
C GLY A 91 3.02 -3.73 -17.73
N ALA A 92 1.98 -4.46 -17.31
CA ALA A 92 0.67 -3.87 -17.10
C ALA A 92 0.64 -2.93 -15.89
N ASN A 93 -0.08 -1.83 -16.05
CA ASN A 93 -0.35 -0.83 -15.04
C ASN A 93 -1.85 -0.74 -14.76
N SER A 94 -2.20 -0.75 -13.49
CA SER A 94 -3.54 -0.51 -13.00
C SER A 94 -3.50 -0.06 -11.53
N GLY A 95 -4.67 0.13 -10.95
CA GLY A 95 -4.86 0.45 -9.55
C GLY A 95 -6.27 0.08 -9.08
N VAL A 96 -6.37 -0.22 -7.79
CA VAL A 96 -7.64 -0.34 -7.07
C VAL A 96 -7.84 0.94 -6.29
N TYR A 97 -8.96 1.61 -6.48
CA TYR A 97 -9.29 2.83 -5.76
C TYR A 97 -10.24 2.53 -4.61
N VAL A 98 -10.04 3.18 -3.47
CA VAL A 98 -10.92 3.09 -2.29
C VAL A 98 -11.24 4.47 -1.75
N HIS A 99 -12.39 4.59 -1.06
CA HIS A 99 -12.92 5.89 -0.61
C HIS A 99 -13.01 6.92 -1.74
N THR A 100 -13.14 6.44 -2.97
CA THR A 100 -13.31 7.31 -4.13
C THR A 100 -14.79 7.62 -4.33
N LYS A 101 -15.11 8.40 -5.37
CA LYS A 101 -16.49 8.78 -5.67
C LYS A 101 -16.76 8.56 -7.14
N TRP A 102 -18.01 8.21 -7.45
CA TRP A 102 -18.48 8.29 -8.83
C TRP A 102 -18.22 9.71 -9.35
N GLN A 103 -17.56 9.79 -10.50
CA GLN A 103 -17.21 11.05 -11.15
C GLN A 103 -17.31 10.90 -12.67
N GLY A 104 -17.17 12.03 -13.39
CA GLY A 104 -17.02 12.02 -14.83
C GLY A 104 -15.66 11.47 -15.30
N PRO A 105 -15.39 11.52 -16.61
CA PRO A 105 -14.11 11.08 -17.19
C PRO A 105 -12.90 11.73 -16.50
N GLY A 106 -11.78 10.99 -16.40
CA GLY A 106 -10.58 11.47 -15.72
C GLY A 106 -10.12 10.58 -14.58
N TRP A 107 -8.94 10.90 -14.05
CA TRP A 107 -8.39 10.24 -12.88
C TRP A 107 -9.24 10.49 -11.63
N PRO A 108 -9.51 9.47 -10.80
CA PRO A 108 -10.19 9.66 -9.53
C PRO A 108 -9.48 10.67 -8.63
N ALA A 109 -10.19 11.73 -8.25
CA ALA A 109 -9.64 12.84 -7.47
C ALA A 109 -9.77 12.64 -5.94
N ALA A 110 -10.67 11.73 -5.53
CA ALA A 110 -10.96 11.41 -4.14
C ALA A 110 -10.46 10.02 -3.74
N GLY A 111 -10.15 9.86 -2.46
CA GLY A 111 -9.71 8.58 -1.90
C GLY A 111 -8.26 8.23 -2.25
N TYR A 112 -7.95 6.94 -2.29
CA TYR A 112 -6.60 6.45 -2.56
C TYR A 112 -6.61 5.42 -3.67
N GLU A 113 -5.50 5.40 -4.40
CA GLU A 113 -5.13 4.37 -5.35
C GLU A 113 -4.16 3.41 -4.67
N LEU A 114 -4.46 2.12 -4.77
CA LEU A 114 -3.64 1.02 -4.32
C LEU A 114 -3.09 0.35 -5.58
N GLN A 115 -1.78 0.44 -5.75
CA GLN A 115 -1.09 0.18 -7.01
C GLN A 115 -1.22 -1.29 -7.45
N VAL A 116 -1.29 -1.50 -8.76
CA VAL A 116 -1.21 -2.83 -9.41
C VAL A 116 -0.20 -2.75 -10.56
N ILE A 117 1.06 -3.06 -10.26
CA ILE A 117 2.19 -3.21 -11.20
C ILE A 117 3.12 -4.28 -10.65
N ASN A 118 3.35 -5.35 -11.42
CA ASN A 118 4.26 -6.43 -11.04
C ASN A 118 5.59 -6.42 -11.81
N SER A 119 5.61 -5.81 -13.00
CA SER A 119 6.83 -5.48 -13.72
C SER A 119 6.73 -4.10 -14.36
N ASN A 120 7.87 -3.44 -14.53
CA ASN A 120 7.92 -2.08 -15.05
C ASN A 120 7.34 -2.03 -16.47
N PRO A 121 6.36 -1.14 -16.73
CA PRO A 121 5.90 -0.87 -18.09
C PRO A 121 7.06 -0.43 -18.98
N PRO A 122 7.07 -0.76 -20.28
CA PRO A 122 8.11 -0.30 -21.20
C PRO A 122 8.19 1.23 -21.22
N SER A 123 9.35 1.80 -20.86
CA SER A 123 9.55 3.24 -20.67
C SER A 123 9.32 4.06 -21.95
N GLU A 124 9.66 3.49 -23.10
CA GLU A 124 9.50 4.11 -24.43
C GLU A 124 8.05 4.52 -24.72
N LYS A 125 7.08 3.86 -24.08
CA LYS A 125 5.64 4.14 -24.26
C LYS A 125 5.10 5.20 -23.29
N MET A 126 5.93 5.68 -22.37
CA MET A 126 5.55 6.62 -21.30
C MET A 126 6.45 7.86 -21.26
N ASN A 127 6.94 8.35 -22.41
CA ASN A 127 7.90 9.46 -22.49
C ASN A 127 9.14 9.23 -21.61
N GLU A 128 9.68 8.02 -21.67
CA GLU A 128 10.79 7.52 -20.84
C GLU A 128 10.48 7.40 -19.34
N TYR A 129 9.25 7.67 -18.88
CA TYR A 129 8.88 7.48 -17.49
C TYR A 129 8.86 6.00 -17.11
N VAL A 130 9.45 5.68 -15.97
CA VAL A 130 9.45 4.33 -15.39
C VAL A 130 8.75 4.40 -14.03
N GLU A 131 7.57 3.79 -13.93
CA GLU A 131 6.84 3.73 -12.66
C GLU A 131 7.53 2.76 -11.68
N HIS A 132 8.17 3.26 -10.63
CA HIS A 132 8.89 2.39 -9.70
C HIS A 132 8.01 1.86 -8.58
N LYS A 133 6.83 2.44 -8.37
CA LYS A 133 5.87 2.06 -7.33
C LYS A 133 5.18 0.77 -7.76
N MET A 134 5.30 -0.27 -6.93
CA MET A 134 4.85 -1.62 -7.25
C MET A 134 3.56 -2.00 -6.53
N THR A 135 2.95 -3.12 -6.93
CA THR A 135 1.74 -3.68 -6.33
C THR A 135 1.79 -3.67 -4.80
N GLY A 136 0.72 -3.17 -4.18
CA GLY A 136 0.66 -2.98 -2.73
C GLY A 136 0.95 -1.55 -2.28
N SER A 137 1.55 -0.70 -3.10
CA SER A 137 1.77 0.71 -2.74
C SER A 137 0.46 1.44 -2.49
N VAL A 138 0.40 2.26 -1.44
CA VAL A 138 -0.57 3.37 -1.36
C VAL A 138 0.00 4.48 -2.23
N TYR A 139 -0.46 4.53 -3.48
CA TYR A 139 0.19 5.26 -4.56
C TYR A 139 0.44 6.73 -4.20
N ALA A 140 1.68 7.18 -4.40
CA ALA A 140 2.16 8.53 -4.11
C ALA A 140 2.20 8.91 -2.62
N VAL A 141 1.97 7.95 -1.70
CA VAL A 141 1.92 8.23 -0.26
C VAL A 141 2.82 7.29 0.53
N ARG A 142 2.68 5.97 0.36
CA ARG A 142 3.53 4.94 0.98
C ARG A 142 3.73 3.80 -0.01
N ASN A 143 4.86 3.83 -0.69
CA ASN A 143 5.15 2.90 -1.78
C ASN A 143 6.04 1.73 -1.32
N THR A 144 5.88 0.61 -2.01
CA THR A 144 6.91 -0.42 -2.13
C THR A 144 7.55 -0.31 -3.52
N TYR A 145 8.85 -0.60 -3.61
CA TYR A 145 9.58 -0.57 -4.88
C TYR A 145 9.89 -1.97 -5.44
N VAL A 146 9.42 -3.00 -4.73
CA VAL A 146 9.48 -4.41 -5.13
C VAL A 146 8.07 -4.97 -5.24
N ALA A 147 7.81 -5.67 -6.34
CA ALA A 147 6.56 -6.38 -6.54
C ALA A 147 6.56 -7.68 -5.71
N PRO A 148 5.55 -7.90 -4.85
CA PRO A 148 5.42 -9.15 -4.10
C PRO A 148 4.84 -10.30 -4.94
N ALA A 149 4.29 -9.99 -6.12
CA ALA A 149 3.68 -10.94 -7.05
C ALA A 149 4.31 -10.87 -8.44
N LYS A 150 4.06 -11.88 -9.27
CA LYS A 150 4.56 -11.97 -10.65
C LYS A 150 3.45 -11.73 -11.66
N ASP A 151 3.85 -11.35 -12.88
CA ASP A 151 2.93 -11.34 -14.01
C ASP A 151 2.50 -12.75 -14.42
N ASN A 152 1.33 -12.84 -15.03
CA ASN A 152 0.68 -14.08 -15.49
C ASN A 152 0.41 -15.11 -14.39
N GLU A 153 0.49 -14.71 -13.12
CA GLU A 153 0.12 -15.50 -11.96
C GLU A 153 -1.01 -14.79 -11.20
N TRP A 154 -1.95 -15.57 -10.66
CA TRP A 154 -2.98 -15.02 -9.79
C TRP A 154 -2.40 -14.77 -8.40
N PHE A 155 -2.65 -13.60 -7.84
CA PHE A 155 -2.38 -13.29 -6.45
C PHE A 155 -3.63 -12.70 -5.79
N ASN A 156 -3.82 -12.96 -4.49
CA ASN A 156 -4.86 -12.29 -3.74
C ASN A 156 -4.37 -10.90 -3.32
N TYR A 157 -5.14 -9.87 -3.67
CA TYR A 157 -4.90 -8.51 -3.21
C TYR A 157 -5.98 -8.10 -2.22
N ARG A 158 -5.58 -7.91 -0.95
CA ARG A 158 -6.48 -7.52 0.13
C ARG A 158 -6.12 -6.13 0.65
N ILE A 159 -7.13 -5.29 0.80
CA ILE A 159 -7.02 -3.91 1.26
C ILE A 159 -7.93 -3.74 2.46
N ARG A 160 -7.36 -3.37 3.60
CA ARG A 160 -8.10 -3.09 4.83
C ARG A 160 -8.07 -1.61 5.13
N VAL A 161 -9.25 -1.02 5.29
CA VAL A 161 -9.42 0.38 5.71
C VAL A 161 -10.22 0.42 6.99
N VAL A 162 -9.64 1.05 8.02
CA VAL A 162 -10.30 1.26 9.32
C VAL A 162 -9.97 2.67 9.79
N GLY A 163 -11.00 3.51 9.89
CA GLY A 163 -10.88 4.93 10.21
C GLY A 163 -9.92 5.64 9.26
N LYS A 164 -8.80 6.12 9.81
CA LYS A 164 -7.75 6.84 9.08
C LYS A 164 -6.55 5.97 8.73
N THR A 165 -6.74 4.65 8.62
CA THR A 165 -5.66 3.72 8.29
C THR A 165 -5.93 2.88 7.04
N ILE A 166 -4.88 2.55 6.31
CA ILE A 166 -4.87 1.61 5.18
C ILE A 166 -3.79 0.56 5.45
N GLN A 167 -4.13 -0.71 5.24
CA GLN A 167 -3.17 -1.80 5.10
C GLN A 167 -3.42 -2.54 3.79
N THR A 168 -2.36 -2.90 3.08
CA THR A 168 -2.45 -3.72 1.86
C THR A 168 -1.71 -5.03 2.04
N PHE A 169 -2.30 -6.13 1.60
CA PHE A 169 -1.75 -7.47 1.68
C PHE A 169 -1.75 -8.11 0.30
N VAL A 170 -0.65 -8.77 -0.07
CA VAL A 170 -0.55 -9.60 -1.27
C VAL A 170 -0.20 -11.01 -0.84
N ASP A 171 -1.06 -11.98 -1.16
CA ASP A 171 -0.95 -13.38 -0.69
C ASP A 171 -0.66 -13.45 0.82
N ASP A 172 -1.47 -12.71 1.59
CA ASP A 172 -1.37 -12.52 3.04
C ASP A 172 -0.08 -11.85 3.57
N LYS A 173 0.92 -11.58 2.73
CA LYS A 173 2.05 -10.73 3.11
C LYS A 173 1.58 -9.28 3.23
N LEU A 174 1.76 -8.67 4.40
CA LEU A 174 1.54 -7.23 4.59
C LEU A 174 2.62 -6.43 3.84
N VAL A 175 2.19 -5.61 2.87
CA VAL A 175 3.09 -4.90 1.95
C VAL A 175 3.28 -3.44 2.36
N ALA A 176 2.17 -2.72 2.58
CA ALA A 176 2.20 -1.31 2.94
C ALA A 176 1.21 -1.02 4.07
N GLU A 177 1.56 -0.03 4.87
CA GLU A 177 0.72 0.51 5.93
C GLU A 177 0.74 2.04 5.84
N TYR A 178 -0.42 2.65 6.04
CA TYR A 178 -0.54 4.10 6.07
C TYR A 178 -1.54 4.52 7.15
N ALA A 179 -1.16 5.53 7.93
CA ALA A 179 -2.04 6.23 8.84
C ALA A 179 -2.08 7.71 8.44
N GLU A 180 -3.26 8.20 8.10
CA GLU A 180 -3.48 9.57 7.67
C GLU A 180 -3.44 10.53 8.86
N ALA A 181 -2.51 11.48 8.84
CA ALA A 181 -2.48 12.59 9.79
C ALA A 181 -3.65 13.57 9.54
N ALA A 182 -4.10 14.28 10.58
CA ALA A 182 -5.19 15.25 10.46
C ALA A 182 -4.97 16.31 9.37
N ASN A 183 -3.71 16.69 9.12
CA ASN A 183 -3.28 17.61 8.05
C ASN A 183 -2.32 16.90 7.09
N ALA A 184 -2.71 15.73 6.58
CA ALA A 184 -1.87 14.92 5.72
C ALA A 184 -1.34 15.72 4.51
N PRO A 185 -0.02 15.72 4.25
CA PRO A 185 0.56 16.48 3.15
C PRO A 185 0.16 15.87 1.81
N ARG A 186 -0.38 16.68 0.91
CA ARG A 186 -0.73 16.27 -0.45
C ARG A 186 -0.17 17.25 -1.46
N ALA A 187 0.27 16.73 -2.60
CA ALA A 187 0.50 17.54 -3.78
C ALA A 187 -0.80 18.27 -4.16
N ALA A 188 -0.67 19.44 -4.79
CA ALA A 188 -1.80 20.32 -5.07
C ALA A 188 -2.90 19.65 -5.92
N ASP A 189 -2.50 18.82 -6.88
CA ASP A 189 -3.34 18.00 -7.75
C ASP A 189 -3.98 16.79 -7.04
N LYS A 190 -3.49 16.44 -5.84
CA LYS A 190 -3.93 15.29 -5.03
C LYS A 190 -4.55 15.68 -3.70
N LYS A 191 -4.90 16.95 -3.50
CA LYS A 191 -5.49 17.46 -2.24
C LYS A 191 -6.78 16.75 -1.80
N GLY A 192 -7.51 16.14 -2.74
CA GLY A 192 -8.73 15.37 -2.47
C GLY A 192 -8.49 13.92 -2.04
N ARG A 193 -7.24 13.44 -2.10
CA ARG A 193 -6.86 12.06 -1.74
C ARG A 193 -6.76 11.91 -0.22
N LEU A 194 -7.93 11.81 0.42
CA LEU A 194 -8.12 11.68 1.87
C LEU A 194 -9.10 10.55 2.20
N LEU A 195 -8.94 9.95 3.39
CA LEU A 195 -9.80 8.90 3.91
C LEU A 195 -11.08 9.52 4.46
N GLY A 196 -12.20 8.81 4.32
CA GLY A 196 -13.48 9.22 4.87
C GLY A 196 -14.46 8.09 4.64
N SER A 197 -15.22 8.21 3.55
CA SER A 197 -16.01 7.14 2.99
C SER A 197 -16.08 7.29 1.49
N GLY A 198 -16.49 6.22 0.81
CA GLY A 198 -16.79 6.29 -0.61
C GLY A 198 -16.85 4.91 -1.25
N THR A 199 -16.82 4.89 -2.56
CA THR A 199 -16.89 3.66 -3.36
C THR A 199 -15.50 3.12 -3.73
N PHE A 200 -15.50 2.00 -4.46
CA PHE A 200 -14.34 1.41 -5.09
C PHE A 200 -14.28 1.74 -6.58
N ALA A 201 -13.08 1.74 -7.17
CA ALA A 201 -12.93 1.68 -8.62
C ALA A 201 -11.76 0.79 -9.04
N LEU A 202 -11.83 0.19 -10.21
CA LEU A 202 -10.72 -0.47 -10.89
C LEU A 202 -10.23 0.41 -12.04
N GLN A 203 -8.97 0.32 -12.40
CA GLN A 203 -8.37 1.13 -13.46
C GLN A 203 -8.01 0.28 -14.70
N ALA A 204 -8.35 0.78 -15.88
CA ALA A 204 -7.60 0.53 -17.10
C ALA A 204 -6.66 1.73 -17.29
N HIS A 205 -5.37 1.51 -17.55
CA HIS A 205 -4.37 2.59 -17.54
C HIS A 205 -3.95 3.01 -18.96
N ASP A 206 -3.54 2.05 -19.79
CA ASP A 206 -3.01 2.29 -21.14
C ASP A 206 -3.15 1.04 -22.04
N PRO A 207 -3.05 1.18 -23.37
CA PRO A 207 -3.31 0.09 -24.32
C PRO A 207 -2.42 -1.15 -24.19
N ALA A 208 -1.26 -1.05 -23.53
CA ALA A 208 -0.36 -2.19 -23.31
C ALA A 208 -0.71 -2.97 -22.04
N SER A 209 -1.58 -2.41 -21.19
CA SER A 209 -1.95 -2.98 -19.91
C SER A 209 -3.18 -3.87 -20.03
N VAL A 210 -2.99 -5.16 -19.75
CA VAL A 210 -4.09 -6.10 -19.53
C VAL A 210 -4.04 -6.61 -18.10
N VAL A 211 -5.11 -6.37 -17.33
CA VAL A 211 -5.25 -6.85 -15.95
C VAL A 211 -6.60 -7.54 -15.78
N LYS A 212 -6.58 -8.72 -15.16
CA LYS A 212 -7.75 -9.55 -14.88
C LYS A 212 -8.08 -9.53 -13.40
N TYR A 213 -9.37 -9.46 -13.09
CA TYR A 213 -9.92 -9.43 -11.74
C TYR A 213 -11.01 -10.46 -11.56
N ARG A 214 -10.98 -11.20 -10.46
CA ARG A 214 -12.08 -12.07 -10.05
C ARG A 214 -12.22 -12.12 -8.54
N ASN A 215 -13.29 -12.74 -8.05
CA ASN A 215 -13.55 -12.91 -6.63
C ASN A 215 -13.55 -11.58 -5.86
N ILE A 216 -14.03 -10.51 -6.51
CA ILE A 216 -14.09 -9.17 -5.91
C ILE A 216 -15.17 -9.18 -4.82
N ARG A 217 -14.76 -9.04 -3.57
CA ARG A 217 -15.63 -9.15 -2.41
C ARG A 217 -15.22 -8.21 -1.30
N VAL A 218 -16.19 -7.78 -0.51
CA VAL A 218 -15.99 -6.87 0.61
C VAL A 218 -16.55 -7.46 1.89
N LYS A 219 -15.81 -7.30 2.98
CA LYS A 219 -16.27 -7.53 4.34
C LYS A 219 -16.42 -6.17 5.00
N LEU A 220 -17.65 -5.82 5.36
CA LEU A 220 -17.92 -4.58 6.09
C LEU A 220 -17.43 -4.72 7.53
N LEU A 221 -16.80 -3.69 8.05
CA LEU A 221 -16.37 -3.63 9.45
C LEU A 221 -17.24 -2.62 10.20
N PRO A 222 -17.45 -2.79 11.51
CA PRO A 222 -18.19 -1.82 12.33
C PRO A 222 -17.61 -0.41 12.25
N ASP A 223 -18.45 0.62 12.40
CA ASP A 223 -18.00 2.03 12.41
C ASP A 223 -17.04 2.33 13.58
N ASP A 224 -17.19 1.61 14.69
CA ASP A 224 -16.34 1.66 15.88
C ASP A 224 -15.16 0.67 15.84
N ALA A 225 -14.89 0.04 14.69
CA ALA A 225 -13.74 -0.83 14.51
C ALA A 225 -12.44 -0.10 14.86
N ALA A 226 -11.66 -0.70 15.76
CA ALA A 226 -10.36 -0.16 16.14
C ALA A 226 -9.35 -0.31 15.00
N PRO A 227 -8.61 0.76 14.64
CA PRO A 227 -7.46 0.65 13.76
C PRO A 227 -6.43 -0.36 14.31
N PRO A 228 -5.57 -0.94 13.44
CA PRO A 228 -4.47 -1.79 13.89
C PRO A 228 -3.63 -1.11 14.99
N SER A 229 -3.38 -1.83 16.08
CA SER A 229 -2.57 -1.30 17.19
C SER A 229 -1.16 -0.92 16.69
N GLY A 230 -0.68 0.25 17.10
CA GLY A 230 0.65 0.75 16.74
C GLY A 230 0.75 1.40 15.36
N LEU A 231 -0.29 1.31 14.50
CA LEU A 231 -0.31 2.00 13.22
C LEU A 231 -0.72 3.48 13.43
N VAL A 232 0.28 4.34 13.53
CA VAL A 232 0.11 5.79 13.75
C VAL A 232 0.80 6.60 12.66
N PRO A 233 0.37 7.86 12.40
CA PRO A 233 1.02 8.71 11.41
C PRO A 233 2.48 9.01 11.76
N ILE A 234 3.26 9.46 10.78
CA ILE A 234 4.58 10.04 11.05
C ILE A 234 4.37 11.31 11.87
N ALA A 235 4.98 11.38 13.05
CA ALA A 235 4.78 12.49 13.99
C ALA A 235 5.54 13.76 13.57
N ASP A 236 6.74 13.62 13.00
CA ASP A 236 7.50 14.74 12.44
C ASP A 236 6.85 15.20 11.13
N ARG A 237 6.29 16.40 11.16
CA ARG A 237 5.56 17.01 10.04
C ARG A 237 6.41 17.16 8.78
N GLU A 238 7.66 17.58 8.95
CA GLU A 238 8.59 17.80 7.84
C GLU A 238 8.98 16.46 7.21
N LEU A 239 9.22 15.44 8.02
CA LEU A 239 9.48 14.09 7.53
C LEU A 239 8.28 13.53 6.76
N ASP A 240 7.05 13.71 7.25
CA ASP A 240 5.84 13.26 6.55
C ASP A 240 5.67 13.96 5.19
N GLU A 241 5.96 15.27 5.12
CA GLU A 241 6.00 16.04 3.87
C GLU A 241 7.06 15.50 2.90
N LEU A 242 8.27 15.19 3.40
CA LEU A 242 9.36 14.67 2.59
C LEU A 242 9.09 13.25 2.09
N VAL A 243 8.58 12.35 2.94
CA VAL A 243 8.20 10.98 2.54
C VAL A 243 7.06 11.02 1.51
N GLY A 244 6.05 11.88 1.73
CA GLY A 244 4.97 12.10 0.77
C GLY A 244 5.47 12.66 -0.56
N TRP A 245 6.34 13.66 -0.54
CA TRP A 245 6.98 14.20 -1.74
C TRP A 245 7.79 13.15 -2.49
N ALA A 246 8.65 12.39 -1.80
CA ALA A 246 9.46 11.35 -2.41
C ALA A 246 8.58 10.27 -3.06
N SER A 247 7.52 9.87 -2.35
CA SER A 247 6.54 8.89 -2.83
C SER A 247 5.78 9.39 -4.07
N ASP A 248 5.39 10.66 -4.10
CA ASP A 248 4.71 11.29 -5.24
C ASP A 248 5.64 11.42 -6.45
N ALA A 249 6.86 11.94 -6.23
CA ALA A 249 7.89 12.18 -7.23
C ALA A 249 8.61 10.91 -7.73
N ASN A 250 8.14 9.72 -7.32
CA ASN A 250 8.68 8.42 -7.72
C ASN A 250 10.15 8.21 -7.30
N ILE A 251 10.59 8.89 -6.24
CA ILE A 251 11.93 8.71 -5.66
C ILE A 251 11.97 7.37 -4.92
N PRO A 252 12.80 6.40 -5.33
CA PRO A 252 12.84 5.10 -4.70
C PRO A 252 13.42 5.18 -3.29
N LEU A 253 12.61 4.85 -2.29
CA LEU A 253 13.02 4.75 -0.89
C LEU A 253 13.54 3.34 -0.61
N ILE A 254 14.60 2.95 -1.30
CA ILE A 254 15.28 1.67 -1.10
C ILE A 254 16.48 1.89 -0.17
N ASP A 255 16.60 1.04 0.84
CA ASP A 255 17.75 1.03 1.73
C ASP A 255 18.51 -0.29 1.64
N LEU A 256 19.74 -0.23 1.10
CA LEU A 256 20.56 -1.42 0.85
C LEU A 256 21.22 -2.00 2.11
N GLY A 257 21.30 -1.24 3.20
CA GLY A 257 22.04 -1.60 4.42
C GLY A 257 21.20 -1.73 5.67
N LEU A 258 19.93 -1.34 5.65
CA LEU A 258 18.98 -1.52 6.74
C LEU A 258 18.47 -2.97 6.75
N SER A 259 18.46 -3.59 7.93
CA SER A 259 18.06 -4.99 8.10
C SER A 259 17.22 -5.18 9.35
N ALA A 260 16.37 -6.20 9.37
CA ALA A 260 15.60 -6.51 10.57
C ALA A 260 16.53 -6.96 11.71
N PRO A 261 16.26 -6.57 12.97
CA PRO A 261 17.01 -7.10 14.11
C PRO A 261 16.76 -8.60 14.27
N SER A 262 17.69 -9.30 14.93
CA SER A 262 17.46 -10.68 15.32
C SER A 262 16.34 -10.77 16.36
N GLY A 263 15.40 -11.71 16.20
CA GLY A 263 14.28 -11.91 17.13
C GLY A 263 13.00 -11.23 16.66
N ASP A 264 12.25 -10.63 17.58
CA ASP A 264 11.00 -9.93 17.25
C ASP A 264 11.29 -8.63 16.49
N ALA A 265 10.93 -8.64 15.20
CA ALA A 265 11.08 -7.50 14.29
C ALA A 265 9.74 -6.79 14.00
N THR A 266 8.68 -7.03 14.78
CA THR A 266 7.34 -6.49 14.51
C THR A 266 7.33 -4.97 14.44
N ALA A 267 7.95 -4.30 15.43
CA ALA A 267 8.06 -2.85 15.46
C ALA A 267 8.91 -2.31 14.30
N PHE A 268 10.04 -2.96 14.03
CA PHE A 268 10.92 -2.62 12.91
C PHE A 268 10.18 -2.62 11.57
N TRP A 269 9.43 -3.68 11.29
CA TRP A 269 8.69 -3.79 10.03
C TRP A 269 7.53 -2.79 9.94
N SER A 270 6.91 -2.47 11.07
CA SER A 270 5.92 -1.40 11.13
C SER A 270 6.55 -0.04 10.79
N ASP A 271 7.74 0.26 11.31
CA ASP A 271 8.45 1.51 11.01
C ASP A 271 8.94 1.57 9.55
N VAL A 272 9.43 0.46 8.99
CA VAL A 272 9.82 0.37 7.56
C VAL A 272 8.64 0.76 6.67
N ARG A 273 7.47 0.14 6.87
CA ARG A 273 6.27 0.42 6.08
C ARG A 273 5.69 1.80 6.35
N ARG A 274 5.69 2.26 7.61
CA ARG A 274 5.23 3.61 8.00
C ARG A 274 5.97 4.71 7.24
N HIS A 275 7.24 4.49 6.92
CA HIS A 275 8.08 5.44 6.18
C HIS A 275 8.20 5.11 4.68
N GLY A 276 7.53 4.06 4.19
CA GLY A 276 7.58 3.65 2.78
C GLY A 276 8.95 3.16 2.33
N LEU A 277 9.75 2.62 3.25
CA LEU A 277 11.06 2.03 2.94
C LEU A 277 10.89 0.64 2.33
N THR A 278 11.75 0.30 1.39
CA THR A 278 11.96 -1.08 0.90
C THR A 278 13.38 -1.49 1.22
N LEU A 279 13.57 -2.66 1.84
CA LEU A 279 14.91 -3.10 2.21
C LEU A 279 15.63 -3.81 1.07
N GLY A 280 16.96 -3.72 1.06
CA GLY A 280 17.79 -4.47 0.12
C GLY A 280 17.58 -5.99 0.24
N SER A 281 17.25 -6.48 1.43
CA SER A 281 16.93 -7.89 1.68
C SER A 281 15.59 -8.35 1.10
N GLU A 282 14.71 -7.42 0.71
CA GLU A 282 13.45 -7.74 0.04
C GLU A 282 13.59 -7.79 -1.48
N LEU A 283 14.73 -7.39 -2.03
CA LEU A 283 14.98 -7.40 -3.47
C LEU A 283 15.07 -8.85 -4.00
N PRO A 284 14.71 -9.07 -5.28
CA PRO A 284 14.89 -10.37 -5.92
C PRO A 284 16.34 -10.88 -5.83
N ALA A 285 16.50 -12.20 -5.74
CA ALA A 285 17.81 -12.82 -5.73
C ALA A 285 18.66 -12.36 -6.93
N GLY A 286 19.91 -11.96 -6.67
CA GLY A 286 20.81 -11.45 -7.70
C GLY A 286 20.59 -10.01 -8.12
N ALA A 287 19.57 -9.30 -7.59
CA ALA A 287 19.33 -7.88 -7.89
C ALA A 287 20.54 -6.98 -7.55
N LEU A 288 21.35 -7.40 -6.58
CA LEU A 288 22.58 -6.71 -6.17
C LEU A 288 23.85 -7.28 -6.84
N ALA A 289 23.75 -8.38 -7.61
CA ALA A 289 24.91 -9.04 -8.22
C ALA A 289 25.55 -8.19 -9.34
N ASN A 290 24.73 -7.42 -10.06
CA ASN A 290 25.16 -6.56 -11.16
C ASN A 290 25.26 -5.11 -10.72
N TYR A 291 26.03 -4.86 -9.65
CA TYR A 291 26.27 -3.53 -9.10
C TYR A 291 27.12 -2.70 -10.09
N PRO A 292 26.59 -1.61 -10.69
CA PRO A 292 27.38 -0.79 -11.60
C PRO A 292 28.44 0.00 -10.83
N ALA A 293 29.67 0.07 -11.36
CA ALA A 293 30.73 0.89 -10.77
C ALA A 293 30.37 2.40 -10.72
N SER A 294 29.39 2.83 -11.51
CA SER A 294 28.89 4.21 -11.57
C SER A 294 27.84 4.55 -10.50
N VAL A 295 27.54 3.66 -9.55
CA VAL A 295 26.60 3.95 -8.45
C VAL A 295 27.34 4.51 -7.24
N LEU A 296 26.96 5.73 -6.85
CA LEU A 296 27.31 6.31 -5.56
C LEU A 296 26.38 5.76 -4.48
N VAL A 297 26.89 4.87 -3.65
CA VAL A 297 26.21 4.47 -2.41
C VAL A 297 26.54 5.46 -1.31
N VAL A 298 25.51 6.14 -0.82
CA VAL A 298 25.62 7.02 0.34
C VAL A 298 25.27 6.23 1.58
N VAL A 299 26.28 5.98 2.41
CA VAL A 299 26.09 5.26 3.67
C VAL A 299 25.74 6.28 4.76
N ASP A 300 24.64 6.03 5.47
CA ASP A 300 24.20 6.89 6.55
C ASP A 300 25.24 6.91 7.69
N GLY A 301 25.70 8.11 8.04
CA GLY A 301 26.67 8.34 9.11
C GLY A 301 26.09 9.22 10.23
N SER A 302 26.97 9.77 11.07
CA SER A 302 26.60 10.78 12.06
C SER A 302 26.31 12.16 11.47
N SER A 303 26.68 12.38 10.20
CA SER A 303 26.47 13.64 9.48
C SER A 303 25.46 13.45 8.35
N PRO A 304 24.68 14.50 7.99
CA PRO A 304 23.81 14.46 6.82
C PRO A 304 24.58 14.15 5.53
N PRO A 305 23.93 13.58 4.50
CA PRO A 305 24.54 13.39 3.19
C PRO A 305 25.10 14.68 2.59
N ASN A 306 26.28 14.60 1.97
CA ASN A 306 26.93 15.74 1.33
C ASN A 306 26.19 16.12 0.03
N VAL A 307 25.52 17.28 0.04
CA VAL A 307 24.73 17.79 -1.09
C VAL A 307 25.58 18.07 -2.33
N ASP A 308 26.80 18.60 -2.16
CA ASP A 308 27.68 18.90 -3.29
C ASP A 308 28.18 17.63 -3.98
N LEU A 309 28.42 16.57 -3.20
CA LEU A 309 28.75 15.25 -3.74
C LEU A 309 27.57 14.67 -4.54
N LEU A 310 26.33 14.80 -4.04
CA LEU A 310 25.14 14.37 -4.77
C LEU A 310 24.96 15.15 -6.08
N LYS A 311 25.18 16.47 -6.06
CA LYS A 311 25.15 17.30 -7.27
C LYS A 311 26.23 16.90 -8.28
N ALA A 312 27.45 16.62 -7.80
CA ALA A 312 28.54 16.15 -8.64
C ALA A 312 28.24 14.78 -9.26
N ALA A 313 27.66 13.85 -8.49
CA ALA A 313 27.22 12.55 -8.99
C ALA A 313 26.17 12.70 -10.10
N LYS A 314 25.13 13.53 -9.88
CA LYS A 314 24.13 13.85 -10.90
C LYS A 314 24.76 14.44 -12.17
N ALA A 315 25.63 15.43 -12.02
CA ALA A 315 26.30 16.07 -13.15
C ALA A 315 27.19 15.10 -13.95
N ALA A 316 27.79 14.11 -13.27
CA ALA A 316 28.56 13.05 -13.90
C ALA A 316 27.70 11.91 -14.49
N GLY A 317 26.38 11.95 -14.35
CA GLY A 317 25.48 10.87 -14.76
C GLY A 317 25.56 9.61 -13.88
N ALA A 318 26.21 9.70 -12.72
CA ALA A 318 26.26 8.62 -11.74
C ALA A 318 24.89 8.45 -11.08
N LYS A 319 24.51 7.21 -10.80
CA LYS A 319 23.28 6.91 -10.06
C LYS A 319 23.54 6.93 -8.56
N VAL A 320 22.51 7.21 -7.77
CA VAL A 320 22.58 7.26 -6.30
C VAL A 320 21.81 6.10 -5.68
N ALA A 321 22.34 5.53 -4.60
CA ALA A 321 21.63 4.55 -3.77
C ALA A 321 21.87 4.78 -2.28
N PHE A 322 20.81 4.60 -1.49
CA PHE A 322 20.75 4.67 -0.02
C PHE A 322 21.30 3.42 0.70
N SER A 323 22.09 3.54 1.78
CA SER A 323 22.39 2.44 2.70
C SER A 323 22.45 2.88 4.16
N GLY A 324 21.70 2.21 5.04
CA GLY A 324 21.74 2.38 6.49
C GLY A 324 22.98 1.80 7.16
N GLY A 325 23.94 1.24 6.39
CA GLY A 325 25.24 0.83 6.91
C GLY A 325 25.20 -0.31 7.94
N GLY A 326 24.25 -1.24 7.82
CA GLY A 326 24.07 -2.35 8.77
C GLY A 326 23.16 -2.01 9.95
N ALA A 327 22.46 -0.86 9.93
CA ALA A 327 21.47 -0.52 10.94
C ALA A 327 20.38 -1.60 11.05
N SER A 328 19.88 -1.77 12.27
CA SER A 328 18.79 -2.69 12.61
C SER A 328 17.52 -2.01 13.13
N SER A 329 17.46 -0.69 12.97
CA SER A 329 16.30 0.15 13.30
C SER A 329 16.17 1.29 12.28
N VAL A 330 14.93 1.71 12.03
CA VAL A 330 14.66 2.92 11.25
C VAL A 330 14.96 4.13 12.12
N ASP A 331 15.83 5.03 11.64
CA ASP A 331 16.11 6.32 12.27
C ASP A 331 15.40 7.43 11.47
N PRO A 332 14.30 8.00 11.98
CA PRO A 332 13.55 9.05 11.29
C PRO A 332 14.38 10.30 11.00
N ALA A 333 15.36 10.64 11.85
CA ALA A 333 16.19 11.82 11.66
C ALA A 333 17.17 11.61 10.48
N ARG A 334 17.72 10.40 10.33
CA ARG A 334 18.55 10.05 9.17
C ARG A 334 17.75 10.04 7.88
N LEU A 335 16.56 9.44 7.89
CA LEU A 335 15.67 9.47 6.72
C LEU A 335 15.30 10.90 6.35
N LYS A 336 15.02 11.76 7.34
CA LYS A 336 14.75 13.18 7.09
C LYS A 336 15.94 13.87 6.43
N ALA A 337 17.14 13.72 6.99
CA ALA A 337 18.37 14.29 6.44
C ALA A 337 18.67 13.78 5.03
N ARG A 338 18.41 12.48 4.76
CA ARG A 338 18.48 11.88 3.42
C ARG A 338 17.60 12.65 2.44
N LEU A 339 16.30 12.77 2.74
CA LEU A 339 15.34 13.38 1.82
C LEU A 339 15.56 14.88 1.64
N GLN A 340 16.00 15.59 2.68
CA GLN A 340 16.43 16.99 2.58
C GLN A 340 17.62 17.13 1.62
N ALA A 341 18.61 16.24 1.69
CA ALA A 341 19.77 16.26 0.81
C ALA A 341 19.41 15.92 -0.64
N VAL A 342 18.55 14.92 -0.87
CA VAL A 342 18.01 14.58 -2.20
C VAL A 342 17.34 15.81 -2.82
N LYS A 343 16.46 16.48 -2.06
CA LYS A 343 15.74 17.66 -2.53
C LYS A 343 16.67 18.85 -2.80
N SER A 344 17.66 19.08 -1.94
CA SER A 344 18.65 20.17 -2.08
C SER A 344 19.65 19.95 -3.22
N ALA A 345 19.90 18.68 -3.56
CA ALA A 345 20.69 18.28 -4.73
C ALA A 345 19.85 18.19 -6.01
N GLU A 346 18.54 18.47 -5.92
CA GLU A 346 17.57 18.40 -7.03
C GLU A 346 17.55 17.02 -7.72
N LEU A 347 17.82 15.94 -6.98
CA LEU A 347 17.78 14.59 -7.53
C LEU A 347 16.34 14.21 -7.86
N GLY A 348 16.11 13.77 -9.09
CA GLY A 348 14.87 13.16 -9.55
C GLY A 348 14.95 11.65 -9.55
N TRP A 349 13.84 10.96 -9.81
CA TRP A 349 13.79 9.50 -9.80
C TRP A 349 14.79 8.86 -10.79
N LYS A 350 15.07 9.52 -11.92
CA LYS A 350 16.08 9.08 -12.90
C LYS A 350 17.50 9.06 -12.33
N ASP A 351 17.78 9.80 -11.27
CA ASP A 351 19.13 9.87 -10.68
C ASP A 351 19.41 8.72 -9.71
N PHE A 352 18.43 7.86 -9.45
CA PHE A 352 18.56 6.74 -8.55
C PHE A 352 18.86 5.43 -9.27
N TRP A 353 19.66 4.60 -8.63
CA TRP A 353 19.78 3.21 -9.04
C TRP A 353 18.69 2.39 -8.35
N VAL A 354 17.91 1.64 -9.14
CA VAL A 354 16.90 0.73 -8.63
C VAL A 354 17.34 -0.69 -8.94
N PRO A 355 17.78 -1.48 -7.93
CA PRO A 355 18.30 -2.82 -8.16
C PRO A 355 17.32 -3.74 -8.89
N GLY A 356 17.84 -4.61 -9.75
CA GLY A 356 17.04 -5.53 -10.56
C GLY A 356 16.27 -4.88 -11.71
N LYS A 357 16.50 -3.59 -11.97
CA LYS A 357 15.95 -2.85 -13.12
C LYS A 357 17.12 -2.32 -13.95
N ASN A 358 17.04 -2.52 -15.27
CA ASN A 358 18.03 -2.02 -16.23
C ASN A 358 17.67 -0.61 -16.69
#